data_AF-A0AAV8R0V5-F1
#
_entry.id   AF-A0AAV8R0V5-F1
#
_cell.length_a   1.000
_cell.length_b   1.000
_cell.length_c   1.000
_cell.angle_alpha   90.00
_cell.angle_beta   90.00
_cell.angle_gamma   90.00
#
_symmetry.space_group_name_H-M   'P 1'
#
loop_
_entity.id
_entity.type
_entity.pdbx_description
1 polymer ?
#
loop_
_entity_poly.entity_id
_entity_poly.type
_entity_poly.pdbx_seq_one_letter_code
_entity_poly.pdbx_strand_id
1 'polypeptide(L)'
;MAEMGEATAGNRAVLCIGDIHGYVSKLRSLWSNLEVVVGFDSFATALVIFLGDYCDRGPHTREVIDFLLALPSQYPRQRHVFLCGNHDLAFAAFVGALPPPPDGSPFAATWAEYALNEEREGWFKGEGYEAMHVQGRRWGG
;
A
#
# COMPACT_ATOMS: atom_id res chain seq x y z
N MET A 1 28.55 -42.58 4.39
CA MET A 1 28.44 -41.21 3.84
C MET A 1 27.08 -41.11 3.18
N ALA A 2 26.12 -40.44 3.83
CA ALA A 2 24.84 -40.15 3.21
C ALA A 2 25.02 -38.91 2.32
N GLU A 3 24.67 -39.03 1.04
CA GLU A 3 24.59 -37.90 0.11
C GLU A 3 23.54 -36.93 0.65
N MET A 4 23.96 -35.70 0.95
CA MET A 4 23.02 -34.60 1.17
C MET A 4 22.45 -34.25 -0.20
N GLY A 5 21.20 -34.62 -0.43
CA GLY A 5 20.45 -34.21 -1.61
C GLY A 5 20.43 -32.69 -1.70
N GLU A 6 20.91 -32.18 -2.83
CA GLU A 6 20.84 -30.78 -3.20
C GLU A 6 19.36 -30.37 -3.24
N ALA A 7 18.95 -29.47 -2.35
CA ALA A 7 17.59 -28.94 -2.34
C ALA A 7 17.39 -28.18 -3.66
N THR A 8 16.70 -28.81 -4.61
CA THR A 8 16.24 -28.11 -5.82
C THR A 8 15.42 -26.91 -5.35
N ALA A 9 15.87 -25.70 -5.67
CA ALA A 9 15.14 -24.48 -5.36
C ALA A 9 13.77 -24.55 -6.07
N GLY A 10 12.76 -25.03 -5.34
CA GLY A 10 11.39 -25.07 -5.84
C GLY A 10 10.97 -23.67 -6.24
N ASN A 11 10.26 -23.54 -7.37
CA ASN A 11 9.74 -22.24 -7.80
C ASN A 11 8.97 -21.58 -6.66
N ARG A 12 9.48 -20.43 -6.19
CA ARG A 12 8.86 -19.64 -5.14
C ARG A 12 7.48 -19.16 -5.61
N ALA A 13 6.44 -19.34 -4.79
CA ALA A 13 5.13 -18.76 -5.06
C ALA A 13 5.21 -17.22 -5.04
N VAL A 14 4.64 -16.57 -6.05
CA VAL A 14 4.51 -15.11 -6.14
C VAL A 14 3.03 -14.76 -6.15
N LEU A 15 2.61 -13.97 -5.17
CA LEU A 15 1.22 -13.57 -4.95
C LEU A 15 1.10 -12.07 -5.18
N CYS A 16 0.36 -11.67 -6.21
CA CYS A 16 0.05 -10.26 -6.49
C CYS A 16 -1.37 -9.96 -6.01
N ILE A 17 -1.50 -9.10 -5.01
CA ILE A 17 -2.78 -8.73 -4.38
C ILE A 17 -3.17 -7.33 -4.86
N GLY A 18 -4.30 -7.24 -5.57
CA GLY A 18 -4.84 -5.98 -6.06
C GLY A 18 -5.42 -5.08 -4.97
N ASP A 19 -6.07 -4.01 -5.40
CA ASP A 19 -6.58 -2.91 -4.58
C ASP A 19 -7.48 -3.42 -3.44
N ILE A 20 -7.25 -2.89 -2.25
CA ILE A 20 -7.94 -3.33 -1.03
C ILE A 20 -9.04 -2.35 -0.63
N HIS A 21 -8.78 -1.05 -0.77
CA HIS A 21 -9.73 0.03 -0.52
C HIS A 21 -10.52 -0.12 0.79
N GLY A 22 -9.84 -0.27 1.91
CA GLY A 22 -10.47 -0.33 3.23
C GLY A 22 -11.40 -1.53 3.47
N TYR A 23 -11.46 -2.53 2.58
CA TYR A 23 -12.31 -3.71 2.74
C TYR A 23 -11.59 -4.84 3.49
N VAL A 24 -11.34 -4.63 4.78
CA VAL A 24 -10.61 -5.61 5.63
C VAL A 24 -11.22 -7.02 5.62
N SER A 25 -12.55 -7.14 5.48
CA SER A 25 -13.21 -8.44 5.38
C SER A 25 -12.82 -9.19 4.11
N LYS A 26 -12.76 -8.51 2.95
CA LYS A 26 -12.30 -9.07 1.69
C LYS A 26 -10.83 -9.48 1.76
N LEU A 27 -10.00 -8.64 2.37
CA LEU A 27 -8.58 -8.93 2.58
C LEU A 27 -8.37 -10.19 3.41
N ARG A 28 -9.06 -10.31 4.56
CA ARG A 28 -8.97 -11.51 5.42
C ARG A 28 -9.47 -12.77 4.74
N SER A 29 -10.59 -12.69 4.01
CA SER A 29 -11.11 -13.83 3.24
C SER A 29 -10.15 -14.24 2.13
N LEU A 30 -9.58 -13.29 1.39
CA LEU A 30 -8.57 -13.58 0.37
C LEU A 30 -7.33 -14.25 0.99
N TRP A 31 -6.83 -13.71 2.10
CA TRP A 31 -5.65 -14.24 2.78
C TRP A 31 -5.85 -15.69 3.23
N SER A 32 -6.97 -15.99 3.89
CA SER A 32 -7.32 -17.35 4.31
C SER A 32 -7.46 -18.32 3.12
N ASN A 33 -8.05 -17.86 2.01
CA ASN A 33 -8.13 -18.67 0.79
C ASN A 33 -6.75 -18.96 0.20
N LEU A 34 -5.83 -17.98 0.20
CA LEU A 34 -4.47 -18.16 -0.30
C LEU A 34 -3.67 -19.14 0.56
N GLU A 35 -3.81 -19.11 1.88
CA GLU A 35 -3.18 -20.08 2.80
C GLU A 35 -3.53 -21.53 2.43
N VAL A 36 -4.80 -21.76 2.05
CA VAL A 36 -5.31 -23.08 1.68
C VAL A 36 -4.87 -23.45 0.25
N VAL A 37 -5.10 -22.57 -0.72
CA VAL A 37 -4.92 -22.88 -2.15
C VAL A 37 -3.45 -22.99 -2.54
N VAL A 38 -2.58 -22.17 -1.97
CA VAL A 38 -1.13 -22.18 -2.29
C VAL A 38 -0.42 -23.37 -1.61
N GLY A 39 -0.97 -23.85 -0.49
CA GLY A 39 -0.37 -24.90 0.33
C GLY A 39 0.67 -24.36 1.29
N PHE A 40 0.78 -25.00 2.46
CA PHE A 40 1.54 -24.51 3.61
C PHE A 40 3.00 -24.14 3.29
N ASP A 41 3.75 -25.04 2.65
CA ASP A 41 5.20 -24.82 2.41
C ASP A 41 5.46 -23.69 1.40
N SER A 42 4.70 -23.68 0.31
CA SER A 42 4.80 -22.64 -0.72
C SER A 42 4.32 -21.28 -0.20
N PHE A 43 3.23 -21.26 0.58
CA PHE A 43 2.71 -20.03 1.17
C PHE A 43 3.68 -19.46 2.22
N ALA A 44 4.26 -20.30 3.07
CA ALA A 44 5.15 -19.87 4.14
C ALA A 44 6.43 -19.17 3.62
N THR A 45 6.83 -19.41 2.38
CA THR A 45 8.02 -18.82 1.75
C THR A 45 7.69 -17.86 0.59
N ALA A 46 6.41 -17.57 0.37
CA ALA A 46 5.95 -16.79 -0.77
C ALA A 46 6.56 -15.37 -0.82
N LEU A 47 6.64 -14.83 -2.04
CA LEU A 47 6.77 -13.39 -2.28
C LEU A 47 5.36 -12.83 -2.43
N VAL A 48 4.95 -11.92 -1.55
CA VAL A 48 3.65 -11.28 -1.58
C VAL A 48 3.82 -9.82 -1.97
N ILE A 49 3.22 -9.42 -3.08
CA ILE A 49 3.26 -8.07 -3.63
C ILE A 49 1.85 -7.49 -3.55
N PHE A 50 1.66 -6.53 -2.65
CA PHE A 50 0.46 -5.71 -2.60
C PHE A 50 0.60 -4.58 -3.61
N LEU A 51 -0.39 -4.41 -4.48
CA LEU A 51 -0.30 -3.52 -5.64
C LEU A 51 -0.68 -2.06 -5.34
N GLY A 52 -1.03 -1.75 -4.09
CA GLY A 52 -1.41 -0.41 -3.63
C GLY A 52 -2.91 -0.29 -3.34
N ASP A 53 -3.35 0.95 -3.18
CA ASP A 53 -4.74 1.36 -2.95
C ASP A 53 -5.35 0.65 -1.73
N TYR A 54 -4.73 0.86 -0.58
CA TYR A 54 -5.14 0.31 0.71
C TYR A 54 -6.25 1.11 1.36
N CYS A 55 -6.23 2.44 1.17
CA CYS A 55 -7.19 3.37 1.74
C CYS A 55 -8.35 3.69 0.79
N ASP A 56 -9.28 4.50 1.29
CA ASP A 56 -10.48 5.01 0.62
C ASP A 56 -11.55 3.97 0.24
N ARG A 57 -12.75 4.47 -0.06
CA ARG A 57 -13.98 3.74 -0.46
C ARG A 57 -14.55 2.81 0.61
N GLY A 58 -13.77 1.86 1.10
CA GLY A 58 -14.18 0.96 2.16
C GLY A 58 -14.07 1.60 3.55
N PRO A 59 -14.82 1.07 4.53
CA PRO A 59 -14.96 1.71 5.84
C PRO A 59 -13.82 1.41 6.83
N HIS A 60 -12.89 0.51 6.51
CA HIS A 60 -11.93 -0.05 7.48
C HIS A 60 -10.47 0.09 7.05
N THR A 61 -10.07 1.26 6.53
CA THR A 61 -8.68 1.56 6.15
C THR A 61 -7.70 1.29 7.27
N ARG A 62 -8.03 1.68 8.51
CA ARG A 62 -7.17 1.45 9.67
C ARG A 62 -6.89 -0.04 9.87
N GLU A 63 -7.94 -0.86 9.86
CA GLU A 63 -7.82 -2.29 10.07
C GLU A 63 -7.12 -3.01 8.92
N VAL A 64 -7.19 -2.47 7.70
CA VAL A 64 -6.36 -2.92 6.57
C VAL A 64 -4.89 -2.65 6.86
N ILE A 65 -4.51 -1.42 7.23
CA ILE A 65 -3.12 -1.07 7.54
C ILE A 65 -2.60 -1.92 8.71
N ASP A 66 -3.38 -2.07 9.78
CA ASP A 66 -3.03 -2.91 10.94
C ASP A 66 -2.79 -4.37 10.52
N PHE A 67 -3.62 -4.91 9.60
CA PHE A 67 -3.43 -6.25 9.04
C PHE A 67 -2.10 -6.35 8.27
N LEU A 68 -1.82 -5.40 7.37
CA LEU A 68 -0.61 -5.42 6.54
C LEU A 68 0.67 -5.30 7.39
N LEU A 69 0.66 -4.45 8.43
CA LEU A 69 1.77 -4.28 9.37
C LEU A 69 2.06 -5.53 10.21
N ALA A 70 1.06 -6.38 10.44
CA ALA A 70 1.23 -7.62 11.20
C ALA A 70 1.84 -8.76 10.36
N LEU A 71 1.80 -8.69 9.03
CA LEU A 71 2.23 -9.79 8.16
C LEU A 71 3.70 -10.19 8.34
N PRO A 72 4.68 -9.28 8.47
CA PRO A 72 6.08 -9.68 8.63
C PRO A 72 6.35 -10.44 9.93
N SER A 73 5.63 -10.14 11.01
CA SER A 73 5.78 -10.86 12.28
C SER A 73 5.03 -12.19 12.29
N GLN A 74 3.87 -12.27 11.62
CA GLN A 74 3.09 -13.51 11.49
C GLN A 74 3.71 -14.50 10.50
N TYR A 75 4.35 -14.00 9.43
CA TYR A 75 4.93 -14.81 8.36
C TYR A 75 6.40 -14.41 8.10
N PRO A 76 7.32 -14.68 9.06
CA PRO A 76 8.70 -14.20 9.00
C PRO A 76 9.53 -14.80 7.86
N ARG A 77 9.06 -15.89 7.23
CA ARG A 77 9.70 -16.53 6.07
C ARG A 77 9.16 -16.01 4.73
N GLN A 78 8.07 -15.25 4.73
CA GLN A 78 7.58 -14.56 3.53
C GLN A 78 8.40 -13.29 3.28
N ARG A 79 8.32 -12.80 2.04
CA ARG A 79 8.76 -11.44 1.70
C ARG A 79 7.53 -10.64 1.29
N HIS A 80 7.31 -9.52 1.95
CA HIS A 80 6.20 -8.61 1.63
C HIS A 80 6.73 -7.37 0.90
N VAL A 81 6.05 -6.99 -0.17
CA VAL A 81 6.26 -5.74 -0.92
C VAL A 81 4.94 -5.00 -0.92
N PHE A 82 4.97 -3.73 -0.54
CA PHE A 82 3.80 -2.86 -0.50
C PHE A 82 4.05 -1.72 -1.49
N LEU A 83 3.39 -1.76 -2.65
CA LEU A 83 3.44 -0.65 -3.59
C LEU A 83 2.60 0.52 -3.05
N CYS A 84 2.96 1.73 -3.45
CA CYS A 84 2.18 2.91 -3.13
C CYS A 84 1.22 3.17 -4.29
N GLY A 85 -0.08 2.95 -4.05
CA GLY A 85 -1.13 3.33 -4.98
C GLY A 85 -1.34 4.84 -5.00
N ASN A 86 -2.12 5.34 -5.96
CA ASN A 86 -2.39 6.77 -6.04
C ASN A 86 -3.23 7.26 -4.85
N HIS A 87 -4.10 6.42 -4.30
CA HIS A 87 -4.85 6.74 -3.09
C HIS A 87 -3.92 6.82 -1.88
N ASP A 88 -3.00 5.87 -1.74
CA ASP A 88 -2.05 5.86 -0.61
C ASP A 88 -1.07 7.03 -0.66
N LEU A 89 -0.62 7.42 -1.87
CA LEU A 89 0.22 8.60 -2.08
C LEU A 89 -0.51 9.86 -1.63
N ALA A 90 -1.78 10.00 -2.01
CA ALA A 90 -2.60 11.15 -1.67
C ALA A 90 -2.87 11.22 -0.16
N PHE A 91 -3.16 10.07 0.47
CA PHE A 91 -3.28 9.97 1.92
C PHE A 91 -1.97 10.33 2.64
N ALA A 92 -0.84 9.78 2.19
CA ALA A 92 0.49 10.09 2.74
C ALA A 92 0.84 11.58 2.59
N ALA A 93 0.47 12.21 1.47
CA ALA A 93 0.61 13.65 1.27
C ALA A 93 -0.22 14.45 2.27
N PHE A 94 -1.47 14.05 2.50
CA PHE A 94 -2.38 14.75 3.40
C PHE A 94 -1.90 14.71 4.86
N VAL A 95 -1.38 13.56 5.31
CA VAL A 95 -0.85 13.41 6.69
C VAL A 95 0.60 13.90 6.85
N GLY A 96 1.20 14.49 5.81
CA GLY A 96 2.56 15.03 5.88
C GLY A 96 3.67 13.96 5.95
N ALA A 97 3.41 12.75 5.44
CA ALA A 97 4.36 11.64 5.46
C ALA A 97 5.29 11.58 4.23
N LEU A 98 5.07 12.44 3.22
CA LEU A 98 5.95 12.48 2.06
C LEU A 98 7.30 13.15 2.38
N PRO A 99 8.42 12.61 1.90
CA PRO A 99 9.69 13.32 1.95
C PRO A 99 9.64 14.56 1.05
N PRO A 100 10.42 15.62 1.35
CA PRO A 100 10.48 16.80 0.50
C PRO A 100 10.94 16.43 -0.93
N PRO A 101 10.50 17.17 -1.95
CA PRO A 101 10.94 16.94 -3.33
C PRO A 101 12.46 16.93 -3.47
N PRO A 102 13.07 15.93 -4.15
CA PRO A 102 14.52 15.82 -4.27
C PRO A 102 15.20 16.98 -4.99
N ASP A 103 14.46 17.70 -5.84
CA ASP A 103 14.92 18.87 -6.57
C ASP A 103 14.86 20.17 -5.74
N GLY A 104 14.41 20.09 -4.48
CA GLY A 104 14.28 21.23 -3.58
C GLY A 104 13.06 22.11 -3.87
N SER A 105 12.20 21.75 -4.83
CA SER A 105 10.96 22.48 -5.07
C SER A 105 10.00 22.36 -3.88
N PRO A 106 9.18 23.39 -3.59
CA PRO A 106 8.12 23.25 -2.60
C PRO A 106 7.01 22.34 -3.13
N PHE A 107 6.29 21.65 -2.24
CA PHE A 107 5.12 20.88 -2.64
C PHE A 107 4.05 21.71 -3.37
N ALA A 108 3.98 23.02 -3.08
CA ALA A 108 3.10 23.95 -3.78
C ALA A 108 3.37 24.09 -5.29
N ALA A 109 4.59 23.74 -5.76
CA ALA A 109 4.91 23.71 -7.18
C ALA A 109 4.02 22.71 -7.96
N THR A 110 3.48 21.69 -7.28
CA THR A 110 2.63 20.66 -7.88
C THR A 110 1.19 21.12 -8.16
N TRP A 111 0.79 22.30 -7.68
CA TRP A 111 -0.59 22.78 -7.79
C TRP A 111 -0.91 23.34 -9.17
N ALA A 112 0.06 23.98 -9.83
CA ALA A 112 -0.16 24.82 -11.01
C ALA A 112 -0.80 24.05 -12.18
N GLU A 113 -0.40 22.80 -12.39
CA GLU A 113 -0.95 21.94 -13.45
C GLU A 113 -2.45 21.68 -13.29
N TYR A 114 -2.95 21.66 -12.05
CA TYR A 114 -4.33 21.28 -11.73
C TYR A 114 -5.17 22.43 -11.18
N ALA A 115 -4.65 23.66 -11.15
CA ALA A 115 -5.28 24.80 -10.49
C ALA A 115 -6.72 25.09 -10.97
N LEU A 116 -7.04 24.80 -12.24
CA LEU A 116 -8.39 24.96 -12.79
C LEU A 116 -9.43 24.01 -12.16
N ASN A 117 -8.98 22.95 -11.49
CA ASN A 117 -9.85 21.99 -10.81
C ASN A 117 -10.10 22.35 -9.34
N GLU A 118 -9.39 23.33 -8.76
CA GLU A 118 -9.40 23.59 -7.31
C GLU A 118 -10.80 23.88 -6.77
N GLU A 119 -11.57 24.74 -7.44
CA GLU A 119 -12.92 25.08 -7.02
C GLU A 119 -13.89 23.91 -7.19
N ARG A 120 -13.80 23.19 -8.32
CA ARG A 120 -14.68 22.06 -8.63
C ARG A 120 -14.47 20.88 -7.68
N GLU A 121 -13.22 20.62 -7.31
CA GLU A 121 -12.84 19.49 -6.46
C GLU A 121 -12.80 19.86 -4.97
N GLY A 122 -12.96 21.13 -4.61
CA GLY A 122 -13.04 21.56 -3.22
C GLY A 122 -11.75 21.34 -2.42
N TRP A 123 -10.57 21.55 -3.02
CA TRP A 123 -9.30 21.19 -2.38
C TRP A 123 -9.17 21.67 -0.94
N PHE A 124 -8.54 20.86 -0.09
CA PHE A 124 -8.24 21.18 1.30
C PHE A 124 -7.49 22.52 1.43
N LYS A 125 -7.98 23.35 2.36
CA LYS A 125 -7.44 24.68 2.73
C LYS A 125 -7.29 24.84 4.25
N GLY A 126 -7.31 23.74 5.00
CA GLY A 126 -7.10 23.76 6.45
C GLY A 126 -5.62 23.84 6.81
N GLU A 127 -5.30 23.74 8.09
CA GLU A 127 -3.93 23.89 8.60
C GLU A 127 -2.91 23.02 7.83
N GLY A 128 -1.80 23.63 7.42
CA GLY A 128 -0.69 22.94 6.75
C GLY A 128 -0.86 22.73 5.26
N TYR A 129 -1.97 23.18 4.65
CA TYR A 129 -2.20 23.01 3.21
C TYR A 129 -1.13 23.68 2.34
N GLU A 130 -0.47 24.75 2.83
CA GLU A 130 0.54 25.52 2.11
C GLU A 130 1.78 24.69 1.78
N ALA A 131 2.08 23.70 2.61
CA ALA A 131 3.19 22.78 2.44
C ALA A 131 2.75 21.40 1.93
N MET A 132 1.54 21.27 1.38
CA MET A 132 0.96 19.99 0.99
C MET A 132 1.05 19.75 -0.51
N HIS A 133 1.40 18.52 -0.92
CA HIS A 133 1.37 18.11 -2.31
C HIS A 133 -0.07 18.17 -2.87
N VAL A 134 -0.24 18.48 -4.16
CA VAL A 134 -1.57 18.67 -4.78
C VAL A 134 -2.51 17.48 -4.52
N GLN A 135 -1.99 16.26 -4.57
CA GLN A 135 -2.81 15.07 -4.33
C GLN A 135 -3.32 14.98 -2.88
N GLY A 136 -2.54 15.44 -1.89
CA GLY A 136 -3.03 15.53 -0.52
C GLY A 136 -4.14 16.56 -0.38
N ARG A 137 -4.01 17.70 -1.06
CA ARG A 137 -5.06 18.73 -1.07
C ARG A 137 -6.35 18.25 -1.72
N ARG A 138 -6.24 17.50 -2.82
CA ARG A 138 -7.39 16.88 -3.52
C ARG A 138 -8.08 15.79 -2.71
N TRP A 139 -7.31 15.08 -1.89
CA TRP A 139 -7.81 13.97 -1.08
C TRP A 139 -8.54 14.43 0.19
N GLY A 140 -8.03 15.48 0.84
CA GLY A 140 -8.63 16.03 2.07
C GLY A 140 -9.72 17.09 1.86
N GLY A 141 -10.05 17.39 0.60
CA GLY A 141 -11.04 18.38 0.18
C GLY A 141 -12.46 17.84 0.13
#